data_AF-P12759-F1
#
_entry.id   AF-P12759-F1
#
_cell.length_a   1.000
_cell.length_b   1.000
_cell.length_c   1.000
_cell.angle_alpha   90.00
_cell.angle_beta   90.00
_cell.angle_gamma   90.00
#
_symmetry.space_group_name_H-M   'P 1'
#
loop_
_entity.id
_entity.type
_entity.pdbx_description
1 polymer ?
#
loop_
_entity_poly.entity_id
_entity_poly.type
_entity_poly.pdbx_seq_one_letter_code
_entity_poly.pdbx_strand_id
1 'polypeptide(L)'
;MVQAKAQQQLYTHAAEPKAVQQRRAKYREDETTQTLPTANIMFDRRVVRGNTYAARILPADATQTQTKGPSPASTKKRTTRTLPPRTPEAVDGRRHIDIQTDVYLEELTDTVPEADTSTQTDAFLDRPPTPLFVPQKTGTDAITQIENGDLFDFDFEVEPILEVLVGKVLEQGLMEVLEEEELAAMRAHQEHFEQIRNAELVATQRMEAAERRKLEEKERRMQQERERVERERVVRQKVAASAFARGYLSGIVNTVFDRLVSSGYIYDPVMREVETAFMPWLKEQAIGYLARGVVARRVVDKLVEDAAAALAANRSTLADKAASTAATVDAWAERQAKMEAELQGKELEAVRRRPTFVLRELKPAVASADAVEAAAAELTAQAEEAANAKWEADKAEAAEKARAEAEAAAEEQKALLEELAATAAAEAEERGEEPPAEPPSLPDGVEPVDVEAEVAKAVEAVPKPPVKEVTDIDILSYMMDKGAITKDAIIQALAVHALGDKAYTNHPAFAEAEGA
;
A
#
# COMPACT_ATOMS: atom_id res chain seq x y z
N MET A 1 38.62 13.89 2.62
CA MET A 1 38.80 12.47 2.24
C MET A 1 38.78 12.41 0.71
N VAL A 2 39.85 12.77 -0.02
CA VAL A 2 41.17 12.13 -0.22
C VAL A 2 41.08 10.75 -0.90
N GLN A 3 41.07 10.82 -2.24
CA GLN A 3 41.84 10.04 -3.23
C GLN A 3 42.15 8.54 -2.94
N ALA A 4 41.60 7.66 -3.78
CA ALA A 4 42.22 6.38 -4.13
C ALA A 4 42.39 6.31 -5.66
N LYS A 5 43.59 6.65 -6.13
CA LYS A 5 44.05 6.51 -7.51
C LYS A 5 44.42 5.03 -7.74
N ALA A 6 43.61 4.31 -8.49
CA ALA A 6 43.97 2.98 -9.01
C ALA A 6 44.96 3.16 -10.18
N GLN A 7 46.24 2.93 -9.92
CA GLN A 7 47.28 2.82 -10.94
C GLN A 7 47.12 1.49 -11.69
N GLN A 8 46.55 1.54 -12.89
CA GLN A 8 46.69 0.48 -13.89
C GLN A 8 48.12 0.52 -14.43
N GLN A 9 48.97 -0.40 -13.96
CA GLN A 9 50.29 -0.59 -14.52
C GLN A 9 50.18 -1.31 -15.87
N LEU A 10 50.61 -0.61 -16.93
CA LEU A 10 50.87 -1.17 -18.25
C LEU A 10 52.05 -2.15 -18.15
N TYR A 11 51.79 -3.44 -18.35
CA TYR A 11 52.82 -4.45 -18.55
C TYR A 11 53.45 -4.28 -19.95
N THR A 12 54.66 -3.72 -20.01
CA THR A 12 55.52 -3.72 -21.20
C THR A 12 56.54 -4.86 -21.08
N HIS A 13 56.29 -5.97 -21.77
CA HIS A 13 57.20 -7.11 -21.85
C HIS A 13 58.23 -6.87 -22.97
N ALA A 14 59.41 -6.36 -22.62
CA ALA A 14 60.59 -6.35 -23.48
C ALA A 14 61.54 -7.44 -22.99
N ALA A 15 61.48 -8.63 -23.59
CA ALA A 15 62.39 -9.74 -23.29
C ALA A 15 63.33 -9.96 -24.48
N GLU A 16 64.64 -9.94 -24.22
CA GLU A 16 65.69 -10.27 -25.19
C GLU A 16 65.57 -11.74 -25.65
N PRO A 17 65.84 -12.05 -26.93
CA PRO A 17 65.71 -13.41 -27.43
C PRO A 17 66.82 -14.31 -26.87
N LYS A 18 66.48 -15.18 -25.92
CA LYS A 18 67.37 -16.24 -25.41
C LYS A 18 67.05 -17.57 -26.11
N ALA A 19 68.07 -18.19 -26.71
CA ALA A 19 67.93 -19.48 -27.38
C ALA A 19 67.61 -20.61 -26.36
N VAL A 20 66.53 -21.35 -26.62
CA VAL A 20 66.06 -22.47 -25.81
C VAL A 20 67.06 -23.63 -25.92
N GLN A 21 67.69 -24.00 -24.80
CA GLN A 21 68.46 -25.23 -24.69
C GLN A 21 67.53 -26.44 -24.85
N GLN A 22 67.67 -27.13 -25.98
CA GLN A 22 66.99 -28.40 -26.21
C GLN A 22 67.54 -29.44 -25.24
N ARG A 23 66.71 -29.83 -24.27
CA ARG A 23 66.92 -31.00 -23.41
C ARG A 23 66.96 -32.24 -24.31
N ARG A 24 68.07 -32.98 -24.22
CA ARG A 24 68.33 -34.24 -24.92
C ARG A 24 67.30 -35.31 -24.57
N ALA A 25 66.96 -36.12 -25.58
CA ALA A 25 66.03 -37.23 -25.54
C ALA A 25 66.61 -38.46 -24.83
N LYS A 26 65.75 -39.17 -24.09
CA LYS A 26 65.91 -40.59 -23.74
C LYS A 26 65.15 -41.37 -24.82
N TYR A 27 65.83 -42.22 -25.59
CA TYR A 27 65.53 -43.64 -25.78
C TYR A 27 66.26 -44.25 -26.99
N ARG A 28 66.94 -45.35 -26.67
CA ARG A 28 67.28 -46.54 -27.46
C ARG A 28 68.51 -46.51 -28.38
N GLU A 29 69.51 -47.25 -27.89
CA GLU A 29 70.75 -47.69 -28.50
C GLU A 29 70.49 -48.62 -29.69
N ASP A 30 71.25 -48.46 -30.76
CA ASP A 30 71.91 -49.57 -31.46
C ASP A 30 73.10 -49.03 -32.27
N GLU A 31 74.17 -49.81 -32.20
CA GLU A 31 75.56 -49.49 -32.53
C GLU A 31 75.80 -49.31 -34.03
N THR A 32 76.57 -48.29 -34.40
CA THR A 32 77.76 -48.41 -35.28
C THR A 32 78.41 -47.03 -35.46
N THR A 33 79.52 -46.88 -34.76
CA THR A 33 80.45 -45.77 -34.75
C THR A 33 81.08 -45.55 -36.13
N GLN A 34 80.93 -44.37 -36.72
CA GLN A 34 81.98 -43.78 -37.56
C GLN A 34 81.87 -42.25 -37.58
N THR A 35 82.89 -41.65 -36.97
CA THR A 35 83.15 -40.22 -36.81
C THR A 35 83.29 -39.52 -38.16
N LEU A 36 82.42 -38.53 -38.46
CA LEU A 36 82.56 -37.64 -39.61
C LEU A 36 83.05 -36.25 -39.18
N PRO A 37 83.97 -35.64 -39.94
CA PRO A 37 84.77 -34.49 -39.53
C PRO A 37 84.04 -33.16 -39.72
N THR A 38 84.41 -32.20 -38.89
CA THR A 38 84.14 -30.75 -38.90
C THR A 38 83.38 -30.20 -40.13
N ALA A 39 82.14 -29.75 -39.91
CA ALA A 39 81.27 -29.15 -40.91
C ALA A 39 81.81 -27.80 -41.41
N ASN A 40 82.28 -27.78 -42.65
CA ASN A 40 82.66 -26.58 -43.38
C ASN A 40 81.41 -25.72 -43.66
N ILE A 41 81.44 -24.43 -43.30
CA ILE A 41 80.38 -23.43 -43.52
C ILE A 41 79.98 -23.34 -45.01
N MET A 42 80.88 -23.79 -45.89
CA MET A 42 80.63 -24.00 -47.31
C MET A 42 79.65 -25.16 -47.66
N PHE A 43 79.01 -25.83 -46.71
CA PHE A 43 77.92 -26.77 -47.00
C PHE A 43 76.65 -26.52 -46.14
N ASP A 44 76.62 -25.44 -45.36
CA ASP A 44 75.45 -25.10 -44.58
C ASP A 44 74.33 -24.53 -45.47
N ARG A 45 73.21 -25.26 -45.50
CA ARG A 45 71.98 -24.89 -46.25
C ARG A 45 71.34 -23.59 -45.74
N ARG A 46 71.75 -23.08 -44.57
CA ARG A 46 71.31 -21.80 -44.01
C ARG A 46 72.09 -20.61 -44.56
N VAL A 47 73.28 -20.85 -45.14
CA VAL A 47 74.12 -19.80 -45.71
C VAL A 47 73.82 -19.64 -47.19
N VAL A 48 73.08 -18.58 -47.52
CA VAL A 48 72.73 -18.23 -48.90
C VAL A 48 73.98 -17.74 -49.63
N ARG A 49 74.44 -18.49 -50.65
CA ARG A 49 75.53 -18.08 -51.55
C ARG A 49 74.94 -17.49 -52.82
N GLY A 50 74.92 -16.17 -52.89
CA GLY A 50 74.37 -15.45 -54.03
C GLY A 50 74.69 -13.97 -53.93
N ASN A 51 74.86 -13.35 -55.09
CA ASN A 51 75.24 -11.96 -55.25
C ASN A 51 74.15 -10.99 -54.72
N THR A 52 74.55 -10.04 -53.86
CA THR A 52 73.66 -9.17 -53.05
C THR A 52 73.24 -7.85 -53.72
N TYR A 53 73.44 -7.67 -55.04
CA TYR A 53 73.25 -6.38 -55.72
C TYR A 53 71.81 -6.01 -56.16
N ALA A 54 70.77 -6.78 -55.84
CA ALA A 54 69.42 -6.55 -56.39
C ALA A 54 68.32 -6.09 -55.39
N ALA A 55 68.68 -5.60 -54.20
CA ALA A 55 67.73 -4.99 -53.29
C ALA A 55 67.64 -3.47 -53.50
N ARG A 56 66.83 -3.02 -54.46
CA ARG A 56 66.36 -1.62 -54.49
C ARG A 56 65.10 -1.49 -53.65
N ILE A 57 65.28 -0.72 -52.58
CA ILE A 57 64.29 -0.14 -51.66
C ILE A 57 63.45 0.89 -52.43
N LEU A 58 62.13 0.94 -52.23
CA LEU A 58 61.34 2.18 -52.38
C LEU A 58 60.22 2.22 -51.32
N PRO A 59 59.87 3.41 -50.77
CA PRO A 59 59.09 3.59 -49.54
C PRO A 59 57.62 4.02 -49.78
N ALA A 60 56.90 4.17 -48.67
CA ALA A 60 55.47 4.45 -48.45
C ALA A 60 54.89 5.74 -49.07
N ASP A 61 53.61 5.76 -49.46
CA ASP A 61 52.51 6.40 -48.70
C ASP A 61 51.10 6.22 -49.33
N ALA A 62 50.07 6.22 -48.47
CA ALA A 62 48.63 6.64 -48.60
C ALA A 62 47.85 6.38 -49.93
N THR A 63 46.59 5.94 -50.04
CA THR A 63 45.38 5.96 -49.20
C THR A 63 44.23 5.27 -49.99
N GLN A 64 43.23 4.72 -49.26
CA GLN A 64 41.81 4.49 -49.63
C GLN A 64 41.47 3.55 -50.81
N THR A 65 41.03 2.31 -50.58
CA THR A 65 39.65 1.84 -50.26
C THR A 65 38.56 2.28 -51.25
N GLN A 66 38.16 1.37 -52.15
CA GLN A 66 36.76 1.00 -52.42
C GLN A 66 36.66 -0.16 -53.44
N THR A 67 35.83 -1.14 -53.08
CA THR A 67 34.91 -1.96 -53.89
C THR A 67 35.17 -2.24 -55.39
N LYS A 68 34.85 -3.50 -55.77
CA LYS A 68 34.74 -4.08 -57.13
C LYS A 68 36.05 -4.63 -57.70
N GLY A 69 36.15 -5.96 -57.72
CA GLY A 69 37.14 -6.69 -58.51
C GLY A 69 36.84 -6.54 -60.00
N PRO A 70 37.80 -6.01 -60.76
CA PRO A 70 38.36 -6.72 -61.92
C PRO A 70 39.89 -6.54 -62.06
N SER A 71 40.51 -7.38 -62.91
CA SER A 71 41.82 -7.29 -63.62
C SER A 71 42.48 -5.88 -63.66
N PRO A 72 43.84 -5.66 -63.64
CA PRO A 72 44.85 -6.29 -64.54
C PRO A 72 46.34 -6.31 -64.06
N ALA A 73 47.25 -6.61 -65.01
CA ALA A 73 48.64 -6.13 -65.13
C ALA A 73 49.82 -6.96 -64.55
N SER A 74 50.35 -7.83 -65.42
CA SER A 74 51.74 -7.84 -65.92
C SER A 74 52.87 -7.59 -64.90
N THR A 75 53.53 -8.66 -64.45
CA THR A 75 54.99 -8.66 -64.27
C THR A 75 55.57 -9.99 -64.75
N LYS A 76 56.30 -9.89 -65.85
CA LYS A 76 56.95 -10.95 -66.63
C LYS A 76 57.93 -11.74 -65.76
N LYS A 77 57.63 -12.99 -65.45
CA LYS A 77 58.64 -13.98 -65.05
C LYS A 77 58.61 -15.13 -66.05
N ARG A 78 59.64 -15.14 -66.88
CA ARG A 78 60.00 -16.17 -67.86
C ARG A 78 60.06 -17.53 -67.16
N THR A 79 58.97 -18.29 -67.24
CA THR A 79 59.05 -19.74 -67.15
C THR A 79 59.32 -20.19 -68.58
N THR A 80 60.50 -20.77 -68.79
CA THR A 80 60.79 -21.56 -69.98
C THR A 80 59.78 -22.71 -70.01
N ARG A 81 58.65 -22.51 -70.68
CA ARG A 81 57.83 -23.60 -71.17
C ARG A 81 58.71 -24.33 -72.18
N THR A 82 59.36 -25.39 -71.74
CA THR A 82 59.83 -26.43 -72.64
C THR A 82 58.60 -26.87 -73.44
N LEU A 83 58.54 -26.44 -74.71
CA LEU A 83 57.61 -27.02 -75.66
C LEU A 83 57.85 -28.54 -75.65
N PRO A 84 56.81 -29.38 -75.72
CA PRO A 84 57.03 -30.79 -76.05
C PRO A 84 57.86 -30.86 -77.34
N PRO A 85 58.76 -31.85 -77.50
CA PRO A 85 59.58 -31.98 -78.70
C PRO A 85 58.65 -31.97 -79.92
N ARG A 86 58.72 -30.90 -80.71
CA ARG A 86 57.96 -30.76 -81.95
C ARG A 86 58.61 -31.70 -82.97
N THR A 87 57.81 -32.48 -83.68
CA THR A 87 58.29 -33.28 -84.82
C THR A 87 59.08 -32.36 -85.76
N PRO A 88 60.29 -32.75 -86.19
CA PRO A 88 61.10 -31.94 -87.11
C PRO A 88 60.28 -31.59 -88.36
N GLU A 89 60.46 -30.39 -88.89
CA GLU A 89 59.79 -29.98 -90.12
C GLU A 89 60.23 -30.86 -91.30
N ALA A 90 59.35 -31.06 -92.28
CA ALA A 90 59.69 -31.88 -93.44
C ALA A 90 60.87 -31.28 -94.19
N VAL A 91 61.84 -32.11 -94.56
CA VAL A 91 62.94 -31.74 -95.45
C VAL A 91 62.34 -31.09 -96.71
N ASP A 92 62.93 -29.99 -97.18
CA ASP A 92 62.46 -29.25 -98.36
C ASP A 92 62.24 -30.22 -99.53
N GLY A 93 61.01 -30.27 -100.05
CA GLY A 93 60.59 -31.25 -101.08
C GLY A 93 59.92 -32.55 -100.59
N ARG A 94 59.67 -32.76 -99.29
CA ARG A 94 58.93 -33.94 -98.76
C ARG A 94 57.72 -33.54 -97.90
N ARG A 95 56.72 -34.42 -97.77
CA ARG A 95 55.54 -34.24 -96.90
C ARG A 95 55.49 -35.37 -95.87
N HIS A 96 55.19 -35.05 -94.61
CA HIS A 96 54.94 -36.05 -93.56
C HIS A 96 53.55 -36.70 -93.73
N ILE A 97 53.44 -37.99 -93.41
CA ILE A 97 52.21 -38.78 -93.38
C ILE A 97 52.03 -39.28 -91.93
N ASP A 98 50.81 -39.24 -91.40
CA ASP A 98 50.50 -39.73 -90.06
C ASP A 98 50.47 -41.28 -90.05
N ILE A 99 51.30 -41.90 -89.21
CA ILE A 99 51.34 -43.35 -88.96
C ILE A 99 50.83 -43.59 -87.54
N GLN A 100 49.94 -44.57 -87.36
CA GLN A 100 49.36 -44.94 -86.05
C GLN A 100 50.45 -45.50 -85.13
N THR A 101 50.88 -44.70 -84.14
CA THR A 101 51.91 -45.06 -83.16
C THR A 101 51.35 -45.38 -81.77
N ASP A 102 50.04 -45.53 -81.64
CA ASP A 102 49.40 -45.98 -80.40
C ASP A 102 49.57 -47.49 -80.22
N VAL A 103 49.92 -47.90 -79.00
CA VAL A 103 50.15 -49.31 -78.63
C VAL A 103 48.83 -50.09 -78.69
N TYR A 104 48.61 -50.81 -79.78
CA TYR A 104 47.60 -51.85 -79.90
C TYR A 104 48.30 -53.20 -79.70
N LEU A 105 48.13 -53.81 -78.52
CA LEU A 105 48.68 -55.14 -78.19
C LEU A 105 47.56 -56.17 -78.31
N GLU A 106 47.69 -57.09 -79.26
CA GLU A 106 46.92 -58.33 -79.32
C GLU A 106 47.77 -59.47 -78.72
N GLU A 107 47.24 -60.19 -77.74
CA GLU A 107 47.91 -61.36 -77.16
C GLU A 107 47.70 -62.59 -78.06
N LEU A 108 48.75 -63.06 -78.74
CA LEU A 108 48.75 -64.37 -79.41
C LEU A 108 48.88 -65.49 -78.37
N THR A 109 47.92 -66.41 -78.34
CA THR A 109 47.80 -67.51 -77.37
C THR A 109 48.23 -68.89 -77.91
N ASP A 110 48.87 -68.94 -79.08
CA ASP A 110 49.24 -70.20 -79.75
C ASP A 110 50.70 -70.58 -79.47
N THR A 111 50.93 -71.74 -78.85
CA THR A 111 52.28 -72.29 -78.55
C THR A 111 52.57 -73.46 -79.48
N VAL A 112 53.69 -73.40 -80.22
CA VAL A 112 54.10 -74.44 -81.18
C VAL A 112 54.60 -75.68 -80.41
N PRO A 113 54.17 -76.91 -80.75
CA PRO A 113 54.64 -78.12 -80.08
C PRO A 113 56.08 -78.46 -80.47
N GLU A 114 56.99 -78.51 -79.49
CA GLU A 114 58.37 -78.96 -79.65
C GLU A 114 58.44 -80.49 -79.47
N ALA A 115 59.08 -81.20 -80.42
CA ALA A 115 59.30 -82.65 -80.38
C ALA A 115 60.80 -82.95 -80.29
N ASP A 116 61.24 -83.46 -79.15
CA ASP A 116 62.62 -83.91 -78.94
C ASP A 116 62.88 -85.23 -79.69
N THR A 117 63.92 -85.24 -80.52
CA THR A 117 64.43 -86.47 -81.16
C THR A 117 65.86 -86.72 -80.68
N SER A 118 66.07 -87.84 -79.97
CA SER A 118 67.39 -88.28 -79.54
C SER A 118 68.03 -89.17 -80.62
N THR A 119 69.28 -88.90 -80.97
CA THR A 119 70.11 -89.77 -81.80
C THR A 119 70.94 -90.70 -80.90
N GLN A 120 70.54 -91.97 -80.83
CA GLN A 120 71.31 -93.03 -80.15
C GLN A 120 72.33 -93.62 -81.12
N THR A 121 73.62 -93.41 -80.87
CA THR A 121 74.71 -94.15 -81.53
C THR A 121 74.84 -95.51 -80.88
N ASP A 122 74.61 -96.58 -81.64
CA ASP A 122 74.81 -97.95 -81.18
C ASP A 122 76.31 -98.23 -81.01
N ALA A 123 76.68 -99.02 -80.01
CA ALA A 123 78.07 -99.38 -79.76
C ALA A 123 78.58 -100.29 -80.90
N PHE A 124 79.68 -99.90 -81.55
CA PHE A 124 80.34 -100.68 -82.61
C PHE A 124 80.56 -102.14 -82.18
N LEU A 125 79.73 -103.06 -82.70
CA LEU A 125 80.02 -104.49 -82.70
C LEU A 125 80.89 -104.79 -83.93
N ASP A 126 82.03 -105.46 -83.73
CA ASP A 126 82.93 -105.88 -84.81
C ASP A 126 82.16 -106.70 -85.86
N ARG A 127 82.02 -106.12 -87.06
CA ARG A 127 81.43 -106.81 -88.21
C ARG A 127 82.33 -108.01 -88.54
N PRO A 128 81.82 -109.25 -88.64
CA PRO A 128 82.62 -110.37 -89.11
C PRO A 128 83.18 -110.06 -90.52
N PRO A 129 84.41 -110.50 -90.84
CA PRO A 129 85.03 -110.23 -92.14
C PRO A 129 84.12 -110.74 -93.25
N THR A 130 83.78 -109.86 -94.20
CA THR A 130 82.95 -110.22 -95.35
C THR A 130 83.64 -111.31 -96.16
N PRO A 131 82.95 -112.43 -96.49
CA PRO A 131 83.54 -113.53 -97.25
C PRO A 131 84.07 -113.02 -98.59
N LEU A 132 85.21 -113.57 -99.02
CA LEU A 132 85.90 -113.18 -100.26
C LEU A 132 84.92 -113.32 -101.44
N PHE A 133 84.51 -112.20 -102.04
CA PHE A 133 83.65 -112.20 -103.21
C PHE A 133 84.45 -112.71 -104.42
N VAL A 134 84.18 -113.95 -104.86
CA VAL A 134 84.70 -114.50 -106.11
C VAL A 134 83.57 -114.42 -107.15
N PRO A 135 83.55 -113.41 -108.03
CA PRO A 135 82.51 -113.30 -109.04
C PRO A 135 82.55 -114.51 -109.98
N GLN A 136 81.40 -115.15 -110.18
CA GLN A 136 81.25 -116.12 -111.27
C GLN A 136 81.38 -115.38 -112.61
N LYS A 137 82.23 -115.88 -113.53
CA LYS A 137 82.35 -115.34 -114.90
C LYS A 137 80.98 -115.39 -115.58
N THR A 138 80.27 -114.27 -115.52
CA THR A 138 78.97 -114.03 -116.16
C THR A 138 79.17 -112.84 -117.07
N GLY A 139 79.77 -113.09 -118.22
CA GLY A 139 80.10 -112.07 -119.20
C GLY A 139 80.75 -112.73 -120.41
N THR A 140 80.31 -112.34 -121.59
CA THR A 140 81.07 -112.59 -122.82
C THR A 140 82.41 -111.88 -122.68
N ASP A 141 83.52 -112.62 -122.82
CA ASP A 141 84.86 -112.04 -122.84
C ASP A 141 84.91 -111.04 -124.02
N ALA A 142 84.80 -109.75 -123.70
CA ALA A 142 84.93 -108.63 -124.62
C ALA A 142 86.24 -107.92 -124.28
N ILE A 143 87.07 -107.74 -125.30
CA ILE A 143 88.37 -107.09 -125.15
C ILE A 143 88.16 -105.64 -125.58
N THR A 144 88.22 -104.70 -124.65
CA THR A 144 88.33 -103.27 -124.93
C THR A 144 89.81 -102.93 -125.05
N GLN A 145 90.20 -102.39 -126.20
CA GLN A 145 91.54 -101.86 -126.39
C GLN A 145 91.61 -100.50 -125.68
N ILE A 146 92.30 -100.45 -124.55
CA ILE A 146 92.60 -99.20 -123.83
C ILE A 146 93.84 -98.60 -124.49
N GLU A 147 93.70 -97.42 -125.07
CA GLU A 147 94.84 -96.66 -125.57
C GLU A 147 95.57 -95.93 -124.44
N ASN A 148 96.83 -95.56 -124.67
CA ASN A 148 97.57 -94.74 -123.70
C ASN A 148 96.86 -93.40 -123.51
N GLY A 149 96.27 -93.19 -122.32
CA GLY A 149 95.49 -91.99 -121.97
C GLY A 149 93.98 -92.21 -121.84
N ASP A 150 93.47 -93.42 -122.06
CA ASP A 150 92.03 -93.73 -121.94
C ASP A 150 91.60 -94.06 -120.49
N LEU A 151 92.57 -94.31 -119.60
CA LEU A 151 92.33 -94.51 -118.17
C LEU A 151 92.23 -93.18 -117.43
N PHE A 152 91.30 -93.12 -116.48
CA PHE A 152 91.14 -92.02 -115.52
C PHE A 152 92.48 -91.68 -114.84
N ASP A 153 92.95 -90.44 -115.03
CA ASP A 153 94.11 -89.90 -114.35
C ASP A 153 93.67 -89.33 -112.99
N PHE A 154 93.85 -90.10 -111.93
CA PHE A 154 93.44 -89.70 -110.58
C PHE A 154 94.11 -88.41 -110.14
N ASP A 155 95.38 -88.18 -110.49
CA ASP A 155 96.11 -87.01 -110.03
C ASP A 155 95.56 -85.73 -110.68
N PHE A 156 95.19 -85.81 -111.97
CA PHE A 156 94.58 -84.69 -112.69
C PHE A 156 93.13 -84.43 -112.28
N GLU A 157 92.33 -85.48 -112.12
CA GLU A 157 90.88 -85.36 -111.89
C GLU A 157 90.52 -85.06 -110.43
N VAL A 158 91.38 -85.39 -109.47
CA VAL A 158 91.13 -85.11 -108.04
C VAL A 158 91.47 -83.67 -107.65
N GLU A 159 92.36 -83.01 -108.39
CA GLU A 159 92.85 -81.67 -108.06
C GLU A 159 91.70 -80.64 -107.99
N PRO A 160 90.76 -80.54 -108.96
CA PRO A 160 89.60 -79.64 -108.85
C PRO A 160 88.65 -80.01 -107.71
N ILE A 161 88.52 -81.30 -107.40
CA ILE A 161 87.62 -81.78 -106.33
C ILE A 161 88.17 -81.36 -104.96
N LEU A 162 89.48 -81.52 -104.74
CA LEU A 162 90.14 -81.11 -103.50
C LEU A 162 90.18 -79.59 -103.36
N GLU A 163 90.42 -78.84 -104.44
CA GLU A 163 90.37 -77.38 -104.41
C GLU A 163 88.99 -76.89 -103.98
N VAL A 164 87.91 -77.46 -104.54
CA VAL A 164 86.54 -77.12 -104.14
C VAL A 164 86.24 -77.56 -102.71
N LEU A 165 86.64 -78.76 -102.28
CA LEU A 165 86.37 -79.24 -100.92
C LEU A 165 87.13 -78.42 -99.87
N VAL A 166 88.43 -78.21 -100.06
CA VAL A 166 89.26 -77.43 -99.13
C VAL A 166 88.83 -75.97 -99.15
N GLY A 167 88.58 -75.39 -100.33
CA GLY A 167 88.06 -74.04 -100.48
C GLY A 167 86.73 -73.87 -99.73
N LYS A 168 85.79 -74.80 -99.90
CA LYS A 168 84.48 -74.73 -99.25
C LYS A 168 84.56 -74.89 -97.73
N VAL A 169 85.40 -75.80 -97.23
CA VAL A 169 85.61 -75.99 -95.79
C VAL A 169 86.28 -74.77 -95.16
N LEU A 170 87.25 -74.16 -95.83
CA LEU A 170 87.90 -72.93 -95.34
C LEU A 170 86.96 -71.73 -95.38
N GLU A 171 86.18 -71.56 -96.45
CA GLU A 171 85.15 -70.50 -96.53
C GLU A 171 84.09 -70.67 -95.45
N GLN A 172 83.63 -71.91 -95.22
CA GLN A 172 82.65 -72.21 -94.18
C GLN A 172 83.24 -71.93 -92.79
N GLY A 173 84.47 -72.40 -92.50
CA GLY A 173 85.13 -72.13 -91.22
C GLY A 173 85.38 -70.63 -90.99
N LEU A 174 85.72 -69.87 -92.03
CA LEU A 174 85.84 -68.41 -91.92
C LEU A 174 84.50 -67.72 -91.66
N MET A 175 83.43 -68.17 -92.33
CA MET A 175 82.08 -67.64 -92.12
C MET A 175 81.57 -67.93 -90.70
N GLU A 176 81.79 -69.13 -90.18
CA GLU A 176 81.44 -69.50 -88.80
C GLU A 176 82.20 -68.63 -87.77
N VAL A 177 83.51 -68.42 -87.96
CA VAL A 177 84.30 -67.56 -87.06
C VAL A 177 83.83 -66.09 -87.11
N LEU A 178 83.52 -65.57 -88.29
CA LEU A 178 82.97 -64.22 -88.43
C LEU A 178 81.59 -64.09 -87.75
N GLU A 179 80.72 -65.08 -87.91
CA GLU A 179 79.43 -65.13 -87.23
C GLU A 179 79.59 -65.20 -85.70
N GLU A 180 80.55 -65.97 -85.19
CA GLU A 180 80.87 -66.02 -83.76
C GLU A 180 81.36 -64.66 -83.22
N GLU A 181 82.25 -63.98 -83.96
CA GLU A 181 82.73 -62.64 -83.60
C GLU A 181 81.61 -61.60 -83.63
N GLU A 182 80.73 -61.64 -84.64
CA GLU A 182 79.56 -60.76 -84.73
C GLU A 182 78.56 -61.02 -83.60
N LEU A 183 78.28 -62.29 -83.27
CA LEU A 183 77.42 -62.65 -82.14
C LEU A 183 78.02 -62.19 -80.81
N ALA A 184 79.34 -62.31 -80.62
CA ALA A 184 80.03 -61.80 -79.44
C ALA A 184 79.93 -60.27 -79.34
N ALA A 185 80.12 -59.55 -80.46
CA ALA A 185 79.97 -58.10 -80.51
C ALA A 185 78.53 -57.65 -80.23
N MET A 186 77.53 -58.34 -80.79
CA MET A 186 76.11 -58.07 -80.56
C MET A 186 75.69 -58.31 -79.11
N ARG A 187 76.17 -59.40 -78.47
CA ARG A 187 75.93 -59.66 -77.04
C ARG A 187 76.56 -58.58 -76.17
N ALA A 188 77.82 -58.21 -76.43
CA ALA A 188 78.50 -57.15 -75.69
C ALA A 188 77.77 -55.80 -75.81
N HIS A 189 77.27 -55.47 -77.01
CA HIS A 189 76.45 -54.29 -77.24
C HIS A 189 75.11 -54.38 -76.48
N GLN A 190 74.38 -55.49 -76.56
CA GLN A 190 73.13 -55.69 -75.83
C GLN A 190 73.32 -55.54 -74.31
N GLU A 191 74.33 -56.19 -73.73
CA GLU A 191 74.66 -56.06 -72.31
C GLU A 191 74.97 -54.61 -71.92
N HIS A 192 75.72 -53.88 -72.74
CA HIS A 192 76.00 -52.46 -72.51
C HIS A 192 74.72 -51.60 -72.53
N PHE A 193 73.84 -51.83 -73.49
CA PHE A 193 72.55 -51.13 -73.57
C PHE A 193 71.62 -51.47 -72.41
N GLU A 194 71.58 -52.72 -71.98
CA GLU A 194 70.81 -53.15 -70.81
C GLU A 194 71.36 -52.52 -69.52
N GLN A 195 72.67 -52.44 -69.36
CA GLN A 195 73.30 -51.77 -68.22
C GLN A 195 72.94 -50.28 -68.17
N ILE A 196 73.00 -49.57 -69.30
CA ILE A 196 72.58 -48.15 -69.38
C ILE A 196 71.10 -48.03 -69.07
N ARG A 197 70.24 -48.84 -69.70
CA ARG A 197 68.79 -48.81 -69.50
C ARG A 197 68.41 -49.07 -68.03
N ASN A 198 69.06 -50.05 -67.40
CA ASN A 198 68.83 -50.38 -65.99
C ASN A 198 69.31 -49.25 -65.07
N ALA A 199 70.47 -48.64 -65.35
CA ALA A 199 70.97 -47.50 -64.61
C ALA A 199 70.06 -46.27 -64.73
N GLU A 200 69.56 -45.99 -65.94
CA GLU A 200 68.59 -44.92 -66.21
C GLU A 200 67.27 -45.17 -65.49
N LEU A 201 66.73 -46.39 -65.55
CA LEU A 201 65.48 -46.76 -64.88
C LEU A 201 65.59 -46.63 -63.35
N VAL A 202 66.71 -47.06 -62.77
CA VAL A 202 66.96 -46.87 -61.32
C VAL A 202 67.09 -45.38 -60.99
N ALA A 203 67.72 -44.58 -61.85
CA ALA A 203 67.85 -43.14 -61.64
C ALA A 203 66.48 -42.43 -61.74
N THR A 204 65.64 -42.77 -62.73
CA THR A 204 64.30 -42.21 -62.88
C THR A 204 63.40 -42.60 -61.71
N GLN A 205 63.40 -43.86 -61.29
CA GLN A 205 62.63 -44.31 -60.12
C GLN A 205 63.07 -43.58 -58.83
N ARG A 206 64.37 -43.37 -58.63
CA ARG A 206 64.88 -42.61 -57.49
C ARG A 206 64.40 -41.15 -57.52
N MET A 207 64.39 -40.53 -58.70
CA MET A 207 63.89 -39.17 -58.90
C MET A 207 62.38 -39.07 -58.69
N GLU A 208 61.60 -39.99 -59.25
CA GLU A 208 60.15 -40.07 -59.07
C GLU A 208 59.77 -40.29 -57.60
N ALA A 209 60.44 -41.22 -56.91
CA ALA A 209 60.22 -41.45 -55.49
C ALA A 209 60.58 -40.20 -54.65
N ALA A 210 61.65 -39.49 -55.01
CA ALA A 210 62.00 -38.23 -54.36
C ALA A 210 60.98 -37.11 -54.65
N GLU A 211 60.42 -37.04 -55.86
CA GLU A 211 59.38 -36.09 -56.22
C GLU A 211 58.04 -36.40 -55.55
N ARG A 212 57.61 -37.67 -55.53
CA ARG A 212 56.42 -38.13 -54.79
C ARG A 212 56.52 -37.75 -53.32
N ARG A 213 57.65 -38.02 -52.66
CA ARG A 213 57.87 -37.60 -51.26
C ARG A 213 57.80 -36.07 -51.07
N LYS A 214 58.34 -35.29 -52.02
CA LYS A 214 58.26 -33.82 -51.95
C LYS A 214 56.82 -33.32 -52.16
N LEU A 215 56.06 -33.94 -53.06
CA LEU A 215 54.66 -33.60 -53.32
C LEU A 215 53.78 -33.97 -52.12
N GLU A 216 53.91 -35.18 -51.58
CA GLU A 216 53.21 -35.64 -50.37
C GLU A 216 53.52 -34.74 -49.17
N GLU A 217 54.79 -34.38 -48.95
CA GLU A 217 55.17 -33.47 -47.87
C GLU A 217 54.59 -32.06 -48.09
N LYS A 218 54.61 -31.56 -49.33
CA LYS A 218 54.01 -30.26 -49.67
C LYS A 218 52.49 -30.27 -49.48
N GLU A 219 51.81 -31.34 -49.88
CA GLU A 219 50.37 -31.51 -49.68
C GLU A 219 50.02 -31.60 -48.21
N ARG A 220 50.77 -32.38 -47.42
CA ARG A 220 50.61 -32.45 -45.96
C ARG A 220 50.78 -31.07 -45.31
N ARG A 221 51.78 -30.30 -45.73
CA ARG A 221 52.00 -28.92 -45.26
C ARG A 221 50.87 -27.98 -45.67
N MET A 222 50.37 -28.08 -46.90
CA MET A 222 49.23 -27.28 -47.37
C MET A 222 47.94 -27.62 -46.62
N GLN A 223 47.69 -28.90 -46.34
CA GLN A 223 46.54 -29.33 -45.53
C GLN A 223 46.65 -28.80 -44.10
N GLN A 224 47.82 -28.92 -43.47
CA GLN A 224 48.07 -28.36 -42.13
C GLN A 224 47.86 -26.83 -42.09
N GLU A 225 48.33 -26.09 -43.10
CA GLU A 225 48.13 -24.64 -43.15
C GLU A 225 46.67 -24.28 -43.42
N ARG A 226 45.97 -25.02 -44.29
CA ARG A 226 44.52 -24.85 -44.51
C ARG A 226 43.72 -25.07 -43.22
N GLU A 227 44.00 -26.16 -42.50
CA GLU A 227 43.36 -26.44 -41.22
C GLU A 227 43.70 -25.39 -40.15
N ARG A 228 44.95 -24.91 -40.13
CA ARG A 228 45.38 -23.83 -39.23
C ARG A 228 44.61 -22.55 -39.52
N VAL A 229 44.51 -22.15 -40.79
CA VAL A 229 43.78 -20.95 -41.23
C VAL A 229 42.29 -21.08 -40.90
N GLU A 230 41.66 -22.23 -41.12
CA GLU A 230 40.25 -22.44 -40.76
C GLU A 230 40.03 -22.41 -39.25
N ARG A 231 40.91 -23.03 -38.46
CA ARG A 231 40.88 -22.92 -36.99
C ARG A 231 41.01 -21.48 -36.52
N GLU A 232 41.95 -20.72 -37.07
CA GLU A 232 42.10 -19.29 -36.76
C GLU A 232 40.87 -18.47 -37.19
N ARG A 233 40.25 -18.79 -38.33
CA ARG A 233 39.02 -18.14 -38.79
C ARG A 233 37.86 -18.38 -37.81
N VAL A 234 37.65 -19.64 -37.40
CA VAL A 234 36.62 -20.02 -36.43
C VAL A 234 36.86 -19.38 -35.07
N VAL A 235 38.11 -19.37 -34.59
CA VAL A 235 38.47 -18.71 -33.32
C VAL A 235 38.23 -17.20 -33.41
N ARG A 236 38.66 -16.54 -34.50
CA ARG A 236 38.43 -15.11 -34.71
C ARG A 236 36.93 -14.79 -34.73
N GLN A 237 36.12 -15.61 -35.40
CA GLN A 237 34.65 -15.45 -35.39
C GLN A 237 34.04 -15.66 -34.01
N LYS A 238 34.47 -16.69 -33.26
CA LYS A 238 34.00 -16.93 -31.88
C LYS A 238 34.36 -15.78 -30.95
N VAL A 239 35.58 -15.25 -31.05
CA VAL A 239 36.02 -14.08 -30.26
C VAL A 239 35.23 -12.83 -30.63
N ALA A 240 35.02 -12.58 -31.93
CA ALA A 240 34.21 -11.46 -32.40
C ALA A 240 32.75 -11.56 -31.94
N ALA A 241 32.13 -12.75 -32.05
CA ALA A 241 30.78 -13.00 -31.56
C ALA A 241 30.69 -12.84 -30.03
N SER A 242 31.69 -13.32 -29.30
CA SER A 242 31.77 -13.17 -27.84
C SER A 242 31.93 -11.71 -27.42
N ALA A 243 32.77 -10.93 -28.12
CA ALA A 243 32.94 -9.51 -27.89
C ALA A 243 31.65 -8.72 -28.22
N PHE A 244 31.00 -9.02 -29.34
CA PHE A 244 29.72 -8.43 -29.73
C PHE A 244 28.62 -8.75 -28.71
N ALA A 245 28.49 -10.01 -28.29
CA ALA A 245 27.52 -10.42 -27.28
C ALA A 245 27.77 -9.72 -25.93
N ARG A 246 29.03 -9.63 -25.47
CA ARG A 246 29.37 -8.89 -24.23
C ARG A 246 29.04 -7.41 -24.33
N GLY A 247 29.38 -6.76 -25.45
CA GLY A 247 29.04 -5.36 -25.70
C GLY A 247 27.53 -5.13 -25.70
N TYR A 248 26.78 -5.94 -26.44
CA TYR A 248 25.32 -5.85 -26.55
C TYR A 248 24.62 -6.15 -25.21
N LEU A 249 25.04 -7.21 -24.50
CA LEU A 249 24.51 -7.54 -23.16
C LEU A 249 24.81 -6.43 -22.15
N SER A 250 26.00 -5.84 -22.17
CA SER A 250 26.35 -4.76 -21.24
C SER A 250 25.44 -3.53 -21.39
N GLY A 251 25.00 -3.22 -22.62
CA GLY A 251 24.00 -2.17 -22.87
C GLY A 251 22.58 -2.57 -22.47
N ILE A 252 22.16 -3.80 -22.78
CA ILE A 252 20.81 -4.27 -22.46
C ILE A 252 20.59 -4.37 -20.95
N VAL A 253 21.57 -4.88 -20.20
CA VAL A 253 21.41 -5.10 -18.76
C VAL A 253 21.01 -3.80 -18.06
N ASN A 254 21.73 -2.70 -18.32
CA ASN A 254 21.38 -1.40 -17.74
C ASN A 254 20.00 -0.93 -18.20
N THR A 255 19.69 -1.00 -19.50
CA THR A 255 18.36 -0.57 -19.99
C THR A 255 17.20 -1.41 -19.48
N VAL A 256 17.40 -2.72 -19.26
CA VAL A 256 16.40 -3.61 -18.64
C VAL A 256 16.27 -3.28 -17.16
N PHE A 257 17.36 -3.04 -16.43
CA PHE A 257 17.30 -2.60 -15.04
C PHE A 257 16.58 -1.25 -14.91
N ASP A 258 16.90 -0.25 -15.75
CA ASP A 258 16.22 1.05 -15.77
C ASP A 258 14.73 0.92 -16.10
N ARG A 259 14.37 0.02 -17.04
CA ARG A 259 12.96 -0.31 -17.32
C ARG A 259 12.29 -1.03 -16.16
N LEU A 260 12.99 -1.94 -15.47
CA LEU A 260 12.44 -2.73 -14.37
C LEU A 260 12.26 -1.88 -13.10
N VAL A 261 13.15 -0.92 -12.90
CA VAL A 261 13.05 0.13 -11.87
C VAL A 261 11.89 1.08 -12.20
N SER A 262 11.80 1.58 -13.44
CA SER A 262 10.71 2.51 -13.83
C SER A 262 9.33 1.84 -13.89
N SER A 263 9.25 0.54 -14.21
CA SER A 263 8.02 -0.24 -14.10
C SER A 263 7.69 -0.70 -12.68
N GLY A 264 8.55 -0.39 -11.70
CA GLY A 264 8.29 -0.63 -10.28
C GLY A 264 8.45 -2.08 -9.80
N TYR A 265 9.13 -2.95 -10.58
CA TYR A 265 9.41 -4.33 -10.16
C TYR A 265 10.61 -4.41 -9.20
N ILE A 266 11.60 -3.51 -9.34
CA ILE A 266 12.66 -3.32 -8.35
C ILE A 266 12.30 -2.10 -7.51
N TYR A 267 11.81 -2.34 -6.30
CA TYR A 267 11.51 -1.33 -5.29
C TYR A 267 12.39 -1.58 -4.07
N ASP A 268 12.68 -0.52 -3.31
CA ASP A 268 13.24 -0.67 -1.97
C ASP A 268 12.14 -1.29 -1.07
N PRO A 269 12.34 -2.51 -0.53
CA PRO A 269 11.36 -3.17 0.31
C PRO A 269 10.93 -2.29 1.49
N VAL A 270 11.86 -1.53 2.06
CA VAL A 270 11.60 -0.65 3.20
C VAL A 270 10.69 0.50 2.79
N MET A 271 10.99 1.17 1.67
CA MET A 271 10.14 2.26 1.17
C MET A 271 8.74 1.76 0.84
N ARG A 272 8.60 0.58 0.22
CA ARG A 272 7.29 0.02 -0.09
C ARG A 272 6.52 -0.36 1.16
N GLU A 273 7.15 -0.97 2.15
CA GLU A 273 6.51 -1.26 3.44
C GLU A 273 6.10 0.04 4.16
N VAL A 274 6.93 1.08 4.08
CA VAL A 274 6.59 2.39 4.63
C VAL A 274 5.36 2.97 3.92
N GLU A 275 5.31 2.95 2.58
CA GLU A 275 4.19 3.49 1.82
C GLU A 275 2.90 2.66 1.95
N THR A 276 3.00 1.33 2.01
CA THR A 276 1.85 0.42 1.97
C THR A 276 1.32 0.03 3.35
N ALA A 277 2.17 -0.07 4.36
CA ALA A 277 1.77 -0.47 5.71
C ALA A 277 1.85 0.70 6.70
N PHE A 278 2.99 1.38 6.77
CA PHE A 278 3.24 2.42 7.77
C PHE A 278 2.42 3.69 7.51
N MET A 279 2.38 4.20 6.27
CA MET A 279 1.68 5.45 5.96
C MET A 279 0.16 5.34 6.15
N PRO A 280 -0.52 4.24 5.76
CA PRO A 280 -1.93 4.03 6.09
C PRO A 280 -2.15 3.94 7.61
N TRP A 281 -1.35 3.13 8.31
CA TRP A 281 -1.41 3.03 9.77
C TRP A 281 -1.23 4.38 10.46
N LEU A 282 -0.24 5.18 10.03
CA LEU A 282 0.05 6.49 10.62
C LEU A 282 -1.10 7.46 10.37
N LYS A 283 -1.70 7.44 9.17
CA LYS A 283 -2.87 8.26 8.83
C LYS A 283 -4.07 7.86 9.69
N GLU A 284 -4.37 6.57 9.81
CA GLU A 284 -5.46 6.06 10.65
C GLU A 284 -5.24 6.41 12.13
N GLN A 285 -4.01 6.25 12.62
CA GLN A 285 -3.65 6.59 13.98
C GLN A 285 -3.74 8.10 14.23
N ALA A 286 -3.31 8.94 13.29
CA ALA A 286 -3.46 10.39 13.37
C ALA A 286 -4.95 10.79 13.40
N ILE A 287 -5.79 10.18 12.54
CA ILE A 287 -7.24 10.37 12.57
C ILE A 287 -7.81 9.96 13.94
N GLY A 288 -7.35 8.85 14.52
CA GLY A 288 -7.73 8.41 15.86
C GLY A 288 -7.38 9.41 16.97
N TYR A 289 -6.19 10.01 16.91
CA TYR A 289 -5.79 11.08 17.84
C TYR A 289 -6.64 12.35 17.68
N LEU A 290 -6.90 12.77 16.43
CA LEU A 290 -7.76 13.92 16.16
C LEU A 290 -9.20 13.69 16.63
N ALA A 291 -9.76 12.50 16.37
CA ALA A 291 -11.09 12.12 16.83
C ALA A 291 -11.17 12.11 18.36
N ARG A 292 -10.15 11.59 19.05
CA ARG A 292 -10.05 11.66 20.52
C ARG A 292 -10.01 13.11 21.02
N GLY A 293 -9.29 13.99 20.33
CA GLY A 293 -9.26 15.42 20.61
C GLY A 293 -10.63 16.08 20.47
N VAL A 294 -11.38 15.77 19.41
CA VAL A 294 -12.75 16.26 19.21
C VAL A 294 -13.70 15.74 20.29
N VAL A 295 -13.60 14.47 20.68
CA VAL A 295 -14.39 13.89 21.77
C VAL A 295 -14.07 14.58 23.10
N ALA A 296 -12.79 14.76 23.43
CA ALA A 296 -12.37 15.47 24.63
C ALA A 296 -12.92 16.90 24.66
N ARG A 297 -12.89 17.61 23.53
CA ARG A 297 -13.46 18.95 23.41
C ARG A 297 -14.97 18.97 23.70
N ARG A 298 -15.74 18.05 23.11
CA ARG A 298 -17.18 17.91 23.37
C ARG A 298 -17.49 17.57 24.83
N VAL A 299 -16.68 16.73 25.47
CA VAL A 299 -16.82 16.41 26.90
C VAL A 299 -16.61 17.66 27.75
N VAL A 300 -15.60 18.47 27.44
CA VAL A 300 -15.35 19.75 28.13
C VAL A 300 -16.47 20.76 27.87
N ASP A 301 -16.97 20.84 26.64
CA ASP A 301 -18.10 21.72 26.29
C ASP A 301 -19.36 21.35 27.09
N LYS A 302 -19.66 20.04 27.22
CA LYS A 302 -20.77 19.58 28.04
C LYS A 302 -20.53 19.79 29.54
N LEU A 303 -19.30 19.60 30.01
CA LEU A 303 -18.93 19.84 31.40
C LEU A 303 -19.11 21.32 31.79
N VAL A 304 -18.77 22.26 30.90
CA VAL A 304 -18.97 23.69 31.17
C VAL A 304 -20.44 24.08 31.11
N GLU A 305 -21.23 23.46 30.22
CA GLU A 305 -22.70 23.61 30.20
C GLU A 305 -23.33 23.13 31.52
N ASP A 306 -22.97 21.93 31.97
CA ASP A 306 -23.44 21.36 33.24
C ASP A 306 -22.97 22.20 34.45
N ALA A 307 -21.75 22.74 34.40
CA ALA A 307 -21.23 23.62 35.45
C ALA A 307 -21.98 24.96 35.52
N ALA A 308 -22.43 25.51 34.39
CA ALA A 308 -23.25 26.72 34.36
C ALA A 308 -24.65 26.46 34.96
N ALA A 309 -25.26 25.32 34.64
CA ALA A 309 -26.52 24.89 35.24
C ALA A 309 -26.38 24.65 36.75
N ALA A 310 -25.30 23.98 37.19
CA ALA A 310 -25.00 23.78 38.60
C ALA A 310 -24.78 25.10 39.35
N LEU A 311 -24.13 26.09 38.73
CA LEU A 311 -23.97 27.42 39.33
C LEU A 311 -25.32 28.13 39.53
N ALA A 312 -26.24 28.04 38.57
CA ALA A 312 -27.60 28.58 38.70
C ALA A 312 -28.42 27.85 39.78
N ALA A 313 -28.30 26.51 39.85
CA ALA A 313 -28.93 25.69 40.89
C ALA A 313 -28.39 26.03 42.29
N ASN A 314 -27.08 26.25 42.42
CA ASN A 314 -26.46 26.67 43.68
C ASN A 314 -26.94 28.04 44.12
N ARG A 315 -27.10 29.00 43.19
CA ARG A 315 -27.63 30.34 43.48
C ARG A 315 -29.09 30.30 43.92
N SER A 316 -29.94 29.52 43.25
CA SER A 316 -31.34 29.32 43.66
C SER A 316 -31.43 28.63 45.02
N THR A 317 -30.66 27.56 45.25
CA THR A 317 -30.61 26.88 46.57
C THR A 317 -30.16 27.84 47.69
N LEU A 318 -29.21 28.73 47.42
CA LEU A 318 -28.76 29.74 48.39
C LEU A 318 -29.88 30.75 48.69
N ALA A 319 -30.62 31.18 47.67
CA ALA A 319 -31.77 32.07 47.82
C ALA A 319 -32.91 31.40 48.59
N ASP A 320 -33.23 30.13 48.31
CA ASP A 320 -34.24 29.35 49.02
C ASP A 320 -33.86 29.16 50.49
N LYS A 321 -32.59 28.90 50.78
CA LYS A 321 -32.09 28.82 52.16
C LYS A 321 -32.23 30.15 52.89
N ALA A 322 -31.93 31.27 52.23
CA ALA A 322 -32.11 32.61 52.79
C ALA A 322 -33.60 32.93 53.04
N ALA A 323 -34.48 32.58 52.10
CA ALA A 323 -35.93 32.72 52.23
C ALA A 323 -36.48 31.84 53.37
N SER A 324 -35.99 30.61 53.52
CA SER A 324 -36.34 29.73 54.63
C SER A 324 -35.92 30.33 55.98
N THR A 325 -34.72 30.91 56.09
CA THR A 325 -34.32 31.61 57.32
C THR A 325 -35.18 32.84 57.60
N ALA A 326 -35.52 33.63 56.59
CA ALA A 326 -36.44 34.77 56.76
C ALA A 326 -37.81 34.31 57.25
N ALA A 327 -38.39 33.27 56.63
CA ALA A 327 -39.67 32.70 57.04
C ALA A 327 -39.66 32.18 58.48
N THR A 328 -38.54 31.62 58.98
CA THR A 328 -38.44 31.24 60.40
C THR A 328 -38.41 32.44 61.35
N VAL A 329 -37.83 33.56 60.93
CA VAL A 329 -37.85 34.82 61.70
C VAL A 329 -39.27 35.40 61.71
N ASP A 330 -39.94 35.43 60.56
CA ASP A 330 -41.31 35.91 60.44
C ASP A 330 -42.26 35.06 61.29
N ALA A 331 -42.14 33.73 61.25
CA ALA A 331 -42.93 32.82 62.08
C ALA A 331 -42.68 33.02 63.60
N TRP A 332 -41.45 33.37 63.99
CA TRP A 332 -41.14 33.70 65.38
C TRP A 332 -41.76 35.05 65.79
N ALA A 333 -41.72 36.05 64.90
CA ALA A 333 -42.35 37.34 65.11
C ALA A 333 -43.89 37.23 65.23
N GLU A 334 -44.54 36.46 64.36
CA GLU A 334 -45.98 36.18 64.42
C GLU A 334 -46.36 35.49 65.75
N ARG A 335 -45.53 34.55 66.21
CA ARG A 335 -45.74 33.87 67.49
C ARG A 335 -45.63 34.83 68.68
N GLN A 336 -44.63 35.72 68.68
CA GLN A 336 -44.51 36.74 69.73
C GLN A 336 -45.71 37.69 69.72
N ALA A 337 -46.09 38.21 68.55
CA ALA A 337 -47.26 39.09 68.41
C ALA A 337 -48.55 38.43 68.92
N LYS A 338 -48.74 37.14 68.62
CA LYS A 338 -49.89 36.38 69.15
C LYS A 338 -49.85 36.23 70.67
N MET A 339 -48.68 35.92 71.25
CA MET A 339 -48.55 35.82 72.71
C MET A 339 -48.76 37.17 73.42
N GLU A 340 -48.28 38.27 72.83
CA GLU A 340 -48.53 39.62 73.36
C GLU A 340 -50.02 39.98 73.29
N ALA A 341 -50.69 39.67 72.18
CA ALA A 341 -52.13 39.86 72.05
C ALA A 341 -52.94 39.03 73.07
N GLU A 342 -52.56 37.77 73.30
CA GLU A 342 -53.16 36.93 74.34
C GLU A 342 -52.91 37.46 75.76
N LEU A 343 -51.72 38.01 76.03
CA LEU A 343 -51.38 38.63 77.31
C LEU A 343 -52.22 39.88 77.56
N GLN A 344 -52.30 40.78 76.58
CA GLN A 344 -53.13 41.99 76.65
C GLN A 344 -54.62 41.63 76.83
N GLY A 345 -55.10 40.58 76.13
CA GLY A 345 -56.45 40.06 76.30
C GLY A 345 -56.71 39.59 77.74
N LYS A 346 -55.80 38.80 78.31
CA LYS A 346 -55.90 38.33 79.71
C LYS A 346 -55.85 39.48 80.72
N GLU A 347 -54.99 40.47 80.49
CA GLU A 347 -54.89 41.64 81.36
C GLU A 347 -56.17 42.48 81.34
N LEU A 348 -56.75 42.69 80.15
CA LEU A 348 -58.02 43.40 80.00
C LEU A 348 -59.19 42.67 80.67
N GLU A 349 -59.27 41.34 80.51
CA GLU A 349 -60.27 40.51 81.20
C GLU A 349 -60.12 40.58 82.72
N ALA A 350 -58.88 40.51 83.23
CA ALA A 350 -58.60 40.62 84.66
C ALA A 350 -59.00 42.00 85.21
N VAL A 351 -58.75 43.08 84.48
CA VAL A 351 -59.16 44.44 84.87
C VAL A 351 -60.69 44.57 84.88
N ARG A 352 -61.40 44.05 83.87
CA ARG A 352 -62.86 44.10 83.80
C ARG A 352 -63.52 43.36 84.97
N ARG A 353 -62.91 42.29 85.48
CA ARG A 353 -63.40 41.50 86.63
C ARG A 353 -63.02 42.08 88.00
N ARG A 354 -62.32 43.21 88.09
CA ARG A 354 -61.99 43.79 89.40
C ARG A 354 -63.23 44.16 90.23
N PRO A 355 -64.27 44.82 89.68
CA PRO A 355 -65.48 45.15 90.43
C PRO A 355 -66.23 43.92 90.96
N THR A 356 -66.41 42.92 90.10
CA THR A 356 -67.02 41.62 90.47
C THR A 356 -66.25 40.97 91.59
N PHE A 357 -64.91 40.97 91.49
CA PHE A 357 -64.02 40.36 92.47
C PHE A 357 -64.10 41.03 93.83
N VAL A 358 -64.00 42.37 93.88
CA VAL A 358 -64.01 43.10 95.16
C VAL A 358 -65.35 43.04 95.88
N LEU A 359 -66.47 42.90 95.16
CA LEU A 359 -67.80 42.81 95.77
C LEU A 359 -68.20 41.40 96.18
N ARG A 360 -67.86 40.37 95.39
CA ARG A 360 -68.40 39.01 95.60
C ARG A 360 -67.37 37.97 96.04
N GLU A 361 -66.11 38.13 95.65
CA GLU A 361 -65.09 37.08 95.83
C GLU A 361 -64.00 37.46 96.84
N LEU A 362 -63.91 38.75 97.20
CA LEU A 362 -62.85 39.27 98.05
C LEU A 362 -62.99 38.78 99.49
N LYS A 363 -61.93 38.14 99.98
CA LYS A 363 -61.76 37.72 101.37
C LYS A 363 -60.63 38.54 101.98
N PRO A 364 -60.86 39.39 103.01
CA PRO A 364 -62.10 39.59 103.80
C PRO A 364 -63.15 40.44 103.07
N ALA A 365 -64.43 40.10 103.28
CA ALA A 365 -65.55 40.82 102.66
C ALA A 365 -65.62 42.28 103.14
N VAL A 366 -65.58 43.23 102.20
CA VAL A 366 -65.67 44.67 102.49
C VAL A 366 -67.11 45.16 102.70
N ALA A 367 -68.08 44.38 102.20
CA ALA A 367 -69.51 44.55 102.45
C ALA A 367 -70.12 43.15 102.61
N SER A 368 -71.14 43.02 103.45
CA SER A 368 -71.95 41.81 103.49
C SER A 368 -72.72 41.65 102.18
N ALA A 369 -72.96 40.41 101.76
CA ALA A 369 -73.78 40.12 100.57
C ALA A 369 -75.13 40.86 100.63
N ASP A 370 -75.74 40.91 101.82
CA ASP A 370 -76.99 41.63 102.06
C ASP A 370 -76.89 43.13 101.77
N ALA A 371 -75.79 43.78 102.14
CA ALA A 371 -75.60 45.21 101.87
C ALA A 371 -75.39 45.48 100.37
N VAL A 372 -74.71 44.56 99.68
CA VAL A 372 -74.53 44.62 98.21
C VAL A 372 -75.86 44.44 97.49
N GLU A 373 -76.69 43.48 97.92
CA GLU A 373 -78.02 43.25 97.36
C GLU A 373 -78.98 44.40 97.69
N ALA A 374 -78.92 44.97 98.90
CA ALA A 374 -79.71 46.15 99.25
C ALA A 374 -79.33 47.37 98.40
N ALA A 375 -78.03 47.62 98.20
CA ALA A 375 -77.55 48.67 97.32
C ALA A 375 -77.95 48.42 95.85
N ALA A 376 -77.88 47.16 95.40
CA ALA A 376 -78.35 46.79 94.06
C ALA A 376 -79.85 47.06 93.90
N ALA A 377 -80.67 46.69 94.89
CA ALA A 377 -82.11 46.94 94.90
C ALA A 377 -82.44 48.44 94.88
N GLU A 378 -81.75 49.25 95.71
CA GLU A 378 -81.86 50.71 95.71
C GLU A 378 -81.48 51.31 94.34
N LEU A 379 -80.39 50.83 93.72
CA LEU A 379 -79.96 51.32 92.41
C LEU A 379 -80.88 50.89 91.28
N THR A 380 -81.43 49.67 91.34
CA THR A 380 -82.45 49.21 90.37
C THR A 380 -83.73 50.01 90.52
N ALA A 381 -84.15 50.35 91.74
CA ALA A 381 -85.31 51.20 91.98
C ALA A 381 -85.07 52.62 91.42
N GLN A 382 -83.89 53.20 91.66
CA GLN A 382 -83.50 54.49 91.05
C GLN A 382 -83.45 54.41 89.52
N ALA A 383 -82.97 53.29 88.95
CA ALA A 383 -82.92 53.09 87.51
C ALA A 383 -84.34 52.94 86.91
N GLU A 384 -85.26 52.29 87.61
CA GLU A 384 -86.67 52.20 87.24
C GLU A 384 -87.37 53.56 87.34
N GLU A 385 -87.16 54.30 88.44
CA GLU A 385 -87.66 55.66 88.60
C GLU A 385 -87.13 56.60 87.52
N ALA A 386 -85.83 56.53 87.20
CA ALA A 386 -85.24 57.31 86.13
C ALA A 386 -85.79 56.92 84.75
N ALA A 387 -85.99 55.61 84.48
CA ALA A 387 -86.60 55.13 83.25
C ALA A 387 -88.06 55.57 83.12
N ASN A 388 -88.84 55.50 84.20
CA ASN A 388 -90.23 55.95 84.23
C ASN A 388 -90.34 57.48 84.13
N ALA A 389 -89.49 58.24 84.83
CA ALA A 389 -89.45 59.69 84.73
C ALA A 389 -89.07 60.14 83.31
N LYS A 390 -88.12 59.45 82.68
CA LYS A 390 -87.78 59.68 81.27
C LYS A 390 -88.95 59.33 80.35
N TRP A 391 -89.64 58.21 80.61
CA TRP A 391 -90.81 57.81 79.82
C TRP A 391 -91.98 58.81 79.94
N GLU A 392 -92.25 59.32 81.14
CA GLU A 392 -93.27 60.35 81.35
C GLU A 392 -92.86 61.69 80.72
N ALA A 393 -91.57 62.04 80.73
CA ALA A 393 -91.07 63.20 79.98
C ALA A 393 -91.24 63.00 78.47
N ASP A 394 -90.89 61.83 77.92
CA ASP A 394 -91.04 61.49 76.50
C ASP A 394 -92.53 61.50 76.09
N LYS A 395 -93.44 61.04 76.97
CA LYS A 395 -94.90 61.15 76.77
C LYS A 395 -95.38 62.60 76.77
N ALA A 396 -94.91 63.43 77.69
CA ALA A 396 -95.29 64.83 77.77
C ALA A 396 -94.83 65.60 76.52
N GLU A 397 -93.61 65.34 76.05
CA GLU A 397 -93.08 65.91 74.81
C GLU A 397 -93.88 65.44 73.59
N ALA A 398 -94.23 64.14 73.52
CA ALA A 398 -95.08 63.61 72.46
C ALA A 398 -96.50 64.21 72.48
N ALA A 399 -97.08 64.42 73.67
CA ALA A 399 -98.38 65.04 73.85
C ALA A 399 -98.38 66.50 73.39
N GLU A 400 -97.36 67.28 73.79
CA GLU A 400 -97.23 68.69 73.41
C GLU A 400 -97.05 68.83 71.89
N LYS A 401 -96.21 67.98 71.29
CA LYS A 401 -96.00 67.94 69.85
C LYS A 401 -97.26 67.56 69.09
N ALA A 402 -97.96 66.50 69.51
CA ALA A 402 -99.20 66.05 68.87
C ALA A 402 -100.32 67.07 69.01
N ARG A 403 -100.39 67.77 70.15
CA ARG A 403 -101.37 68.86 70.35
C ARG A 403 -101.08 70.02 69.40
N ALA A 404 -99.82 70.43 69.27
CA ALA A 404 -99.43 71.50 68.36
C ALA A 404 -99.72 71.11 66.89
N GLU A 405 -99.44 69.87 66.48
CA GLU A 405 -99.74 69.37 65.14
C GLU A 405 -101.26 69.26 64.88
N ALA A 406 -102.03 68.78 65.85
CA ALA A 406 -103.48 68.65 65.71
C ALA A 406 -104.21 70.00 65.77
N GLU A 407 -103.77 70.95 66.59
CA GLU A 407 -104.30 72.32 66.61
C GLU A 407 -103.99 73.04 65.29
N ALA A 408 -102.78 72.87 64.74
CA ALA A 408 -102.43 73.40 63.43
C ALA A 408 -103.30 72.79 62.31
N ALA A 409 -103.49 71.46 62.30
CA ALA A 409 -104.35 70.79 61.34
C ALA A 409 -105.82 71.21 61.47
N ALA A 410 -106.32 71.43 62.69
CA ALA A 410 -107.67 71.94 62.94
C ALA A 410 -107.83 73.39 62.44
N GLU A 411 -106.82 74.25 62.61
CA GLU A 411 -106.82 75.60 62.03
C GLU A 411 -106.77 75.57 60.50
N GLU A 412 -105.97 74.70 59.89
CA GLU A 412 -105.96 74.50 58.44
C GLU A 412 -107.32 74.02 57.91
N GLN A 413 -107.96 73.06 58.59
CA GLN A 413 -109.32 72.61 58.24
C GLN A 413 -110.34 73.74 58.34
N LYS A 414 -110.23 74.59 59.38
CA LYS A 414 -111.12 75.75 59.54
C LYS A 414 -110.89 76.81 58.47
N ALA A 415 -109.64 77.07 58.09
CA ALA A 415 -109.29 77.98 57.01
C ALA A 415 -109.79 77.48 55.65
N LEU A 416 -109.67 76.17 55.38
CA LEU A 416 -110.23 75.53 54.19
C LEU A 416 -111.75 75.66 54.13
N LEU A 417 -112.45 75.45 55.24
CA LEU A 417 -113.90 75.64 55.31
C LEU A 417 -114.30 77.10 55.06
N GLU A 418 -113.53 78.06 55.54
CA GLU A 418 -113.74 79.49 55.30
C GLU A 418 -113.49 79.86 53.82
N GLU A 419 -112.47 79.29 53.19
CA GLU A 419 -112.19 79.45 51.76
C GLU A 419 -113.27 78.80 50.89
N LEU A 420 -113.71 77.59 51.23
CA LEU A 420 -114.84 76.92 50.57
C LEU A 420 -116.13 77.71 50.73
N ALA A 421 -116.35 78.35 51.88
CA ALA A 421 -117.51 79.18 52.11
C ALA A 421 -117.43 80.48 51.28
N ALA A 422 -116.24 81.07 51.17
CA ALA A 422 -116.00 82.25 50.35
C ALA A 422 -116.15 81.97 48.85
N THR A 423 -115.65 80.83 48.37
CA THR A 423 -115.81 80.40 46.97
C THR A 423 -117.27 80.06 46.65
N ALA A 424 -117.98 79.34 47.52
CA ALA A 424 -119.41 79.08 47.37
C ALA A 424 -120.24 80.38 47.37
N ALA A 425 -119.87 81.37 48.19
CA ALA A 425 -120.50 82.69 48.19
C ALA A 425 -120.22 83.47 46.89
N ALA A 426 -118.99 83.42 46.36
CA ALA A 426 -118.63 84.05 45.09
C ALA A 426 -119.35 83.40 43.89
N GLU A 427 -119.48 82.07 43.88
CA GLU A 427 -120.24 81.35 42.84
C GLU A 427 -121.74 81.65 42.89
N ALA A 428 -122.31 81.90 44.08
CA ALA A 428 -123.69 82.34 44.23
C ALA A 428 -123.89 83.77 43.70
N GLU A 429 -122.93 84.66 43.96
CA GLU A 429 -122.93 86.04 43.44
C GLU A 429 -122.85 86.07 41.91
N GLU A 430 -122.06 85.20 41.29
CA GLU A 430 -121.95 85.08 39.82
C GLU A 430 -123.23 84.50 39.17
N ARG A 431 -124.00 83.67 39.90
CA ARG A 431 -125.30 83.12 39.46
C ARG A 431 -126.51 84.01 39.77
N GLY A 432 -126.33 85.10 40.53
CA GLY A 432 -127.43 85.97 40.96
C GLY A 432 -128.40 85.31 41.95
N GLU A 433 -127.94 84.30 42.69
CA GLU A 433 -128.70 83.58 43.72
C GLU A 433 -128.26 84.03 45.13
N GLU A 434 -129.14 83.88 46.12
CA GLU A 434 -128.76 84.06 47.52
C GLU A 434 -127.71 83.01 47.94
N PRO A 435 -126.74 83.38 48.79
CA PRO A 435 -125.70 82.46 49.26
C PRO A 435 -126.33 81.26 49.99
N PRO A 436 -125.74 80.04 49.85
CA PRO A 436 -126.30 78.82 50.42
C PRO A 436 -126.43 78.91 51.94
N ALA A 437 -127.59 78.51 52.47
CA ALA A 437 -127.92 78.55 53.90
C ALA A 437 -127.16 77.49 54.73
N GLU A 438 -126.57 76.48 54.08
CA GLU A 438 -125.77 75.46 54.74
C GLU A 438 -124.28 75.70 54.45
N PRO A 439 -123.43 75.71 55.49
CA PRO A 439 -121.98 75.85 55.31
C PRO A 439 -121.43 74.66 54.52
N PRO A 440 -120.37 74.85 53.71
CA PRO A 440 -119.74 73.77 52.98
C PRO A 440 -119.23 72.72 53.96
N SER A 441 -119.43 71.44 53.62
CA SER A 441 -118.81 70.33 54.32
C SER A 441 -117.34 70.21 53.92
N LEU A 442 -116.53 69.62 54.80
CA LEU A 442 -115.18 69.18 54.42
C LEU A 442 -115.26 68.27 53.18
N PRO A 443 -114.30 68.37 52.24
CA PRO A 443 -114.27 67.51 51.06
C PRO A 443 -114.14 66.03 51.45
N ASP A 444 -114.78 65.15 50.68
CA ASP A 444 -114.76 63.70 50.90
C ASP A 444 -113.33 63.19 51.08
N GLY A 445 -113.03 62.61 52.24
CA GLY A 445 -111.71 62.05 52.60
C GLY A 445 -110.96 62.81 53.70
N VAL A 446 -111.44 63.96 54.16
CA VAL A 446 -110.86 64.69 55.29
C VAL A 446 -111.75 64.51 56.53
N GLU A 447 -111.31 63.68 57.47
CA GLU A 447 -111.96 63.53 58.77
C GLU A 447 -111.70 64.78 59.65
N PRO A 448 -112.68 65.23 60.45
CA PRO A 448 -112.46 66.34 61.37
C PRO A 448 -111.36 65.99 62.37
N VAL A 449 -110.37 66.88 62.51
CA VAL A 449 -109.26 66.67 63.46
C VAL A 449 -109.81 66.77 64.89
N ASP A 450 -109.82 65.64 65.59
CA ASP A 450 -110.05 65.57 67.03
C ASP A 450 -108.70 65.68 67.74
N VAL A 451 -108.42 66.88 68.25
CA VAL A 451 -107.17 67.21 68.94
C VAL A 451 -106.93 66.27 70.14
N GLU A 452 -107.99 65.90 70.87
CA GLU A 452 -107.84 65.03 72.04
C GLU A 452 -107.52 63.59 71.62
N ALA A 453 -108.07 63.13 70.50
CA ALA A 453 -107.78 61.80 69.97
C ALA A 453 -106.35 61.68 69.41
N GLU A 454 -105.84 62.68 68.69
CA GLU A 454 -104.47 62.67 68.17
C GLU A 454 -103.43 62.75 69.30
N VAL A 455 -103.68 63.56 70.32
CA VAL A 455 -102.85 63.58 71.54
C VAL A 455 -102.86 62.21 72.22
N ALA A 456 -104.03 61.58 72.36
CA ALA A 456 -104.13 60.25 72.96
C ALA A 456 -103.34 59.19 72.16
N LYS A 457 -103.44 59.18 70.82
CA LYS A 457 -102.66 58.28 69.94
C LYS A 457 -101.15 58.49 70.10
N ALA A 458 -100.70 59.74 70.17
CA ALA A 458 -99.28 60.06 70.31
C ALA A 458 -98.72 59.64 71.67
N VAL A 459 -99.49 59.84 72.75
CA VAL A 459 -99.12 59.39 74.10
C VAL A 459 -99.06 57.86 74.18
N GLU A 460 -100.01 57.16 73.55
CA GLU A 460 -100.04 55.69 73.53
C GLU A 460 -98.88 55.10 72.70
N ALA A 461 -98.37 55.83 71.71
CA ALA A 461 -97.28 55.39 70.84
C ALA A 461 -95.88 55.47 71.48
N VAL A 462 -95.69 56.13 72.62
CA VAL A 462 -94.35 56.32 73.23
C VAL A 462 -93.84 55.02 73.87
N PRO A 463 -92.77 54.39 73.33
CA PRO A 463 -92.23 53.14 73.88
C PRO A 463 -91.51 53.38 75.21
N LYS A 464 -91.65 52.44 76.14
CA LYS A 464 -90.94 52.48 77.43
C LYS A 464 -89.43 52.25 77.23
N PRO A 465 -88.53 53.13 77.70
CA PRO A 465 -87.08 52.93 77.58
C PRO A 465 -86.60 51.72 78.38
N PRO A 466 -85.59 50.97 77.90
CA PRO A 466 -85.02 49.85 78.65
C PRO A 466 -84.32 50.38 79.91
N VAL A 467 -84.53 49.69 81.02
CA VAL A 467 -83.86 49.99 82.29
C VAL A 467 -82.36 49.67 82.14
N LYS A 468 -81.49 50.62 82.50
CA LYS A 468 -80.04 50.41 82.46
C LYS A 468 -79.68 49.26 83.42
N GLU A 469 -79.03 48.22 82.91
CA GLU A 469 -78.54 47.13 83.74
C GLU A 469 -77.52 47.65 84.76
N VAL A 470 -77.77 47.36 86.03
CA VAL A 470 -76.91 47.75 87.14
C VAL A 470 -75.71 46.81 87.15
N THR A 471 -74.52 47.34 86.86
CA THR A 471 -73.27 46.57 86.92
C THR A 471 -72.58 46.74 88.26
N ASP A 472 -71.68 45.83 88.62
CA ASP A 472 -71.06 45.85 89.96
C ASP A 472 -70.14 47.05 90.18
N ILE A 473 -69.63 47.65 89.11
CA ILE A 473 -68.90 48.91 89.22
C ILE A 473 -69.84 50.05 89.63
N ASP A 474 -71.09 50.03 89.16
CA ASP A 474 -72.11 51.00 89.58
C ASP A 474 -72.47 50.78 91.05
N ILE A 475 -72.60 49.51 91.49
CA ILE A 475 -72.85 49.15 92.90
C ILE A 475 -71.69 49.60 93.79
N LEU A 476 -70.44 49.37 93.38
CA LEU A 476 -69.25 49.84 94.12
C LEU A 476 -69.22 51.36 94.23
N SER A 477 -69.46 52.07 93.13
CA SER A 477 -69.50 53.54 93.15
C SER A 477 -70.55 54.01 94.15
N TYR A 478 -71.77 53.47 94.08
CA TYR A 478 -72.85 53.81 95.00
C TYR A 478 -72.51 53.53 96.46
N MET A 479 -71.91 52.37 96.74
CA MET A 479 -71.47 51.99 98.10
C MET A 479 -70.33 52.88 98.62
N MET A 480 -69.42 53.33 97.74
CA MET A 480 -68.35 54.26 98.09
C MET A 480 -68.89 55.66 98.35
N ASP A 481 -69.82 56.15 97.52
CA ASP A 481 -70.43 57.47 97.64
C ASP A 481 -71.34 57.57 98.87
N LYS A 482 -72.08 56.51 99.22
CA LYS A 482 -72.87 56.41 100.46
C LYS A 482 -72.00 56.24 101.72
N GLY A 483 -70.71 55.97 101.55
CA GLY A 483 -69.75 55.76 102.64
C GLY A 483 -69.85 54.37 103.30
N ALA A 484 -70.55 53.42 102.68
CA ALA A 484 -70.63 52.03 103.18
C ALA A 484 -69.31 51.27 103.00
N ILE A 485 -68.55 51.60 101.95
CA ILE A 485 -67.21 51.06 101.70
C ILE A 485 -66.24 52.23 101.52
N THR A 486 -65.08 52.18 102.19
CA THR A 486 -64.00 53.15 101.98
C THR A 486 -62.90 52.58 101.07
N LYS A 487 -62.22 53.47 100.34
CA LYS A 487 -61.08 53.08 99.50
C LYS A 487 -60.00 52.31 100.28
N ASP A 488 -59.72 52.75 101.50
CA ASP A 488 -58.71 52.13 102.35
C ASP A 488 -59.11 50.72 102.81
N ALA A 489 -60.41 50.48 103.07
CA ALA A 489 -60.92 49.16 103.38
C ALA A 489 -60.72 48.18 102.22
N ILE A 490 -60.98 48.61 100.98
CA ILE A 490 -60.73 47.80 99.78
C ILE A 490 -59.23 47.50 99.62
N ILE A 491 -58.36 48.49 99.79
CA ILE A 491 -56.90 48.31 99.67
C ILE A 491 -56.39 47.33 100.73
N GLN A 492 -56.85 47.47 101.97
CA GLN A 492 -56.44 46.57 103.06
C GLN A 492 -56.96 45.15 102.81
N ALA A 493 -58.21 44.97 102.38
CA ALA A 493 -58.77 43.67 102.05
C ALA A 493 -58.02 43.00 100.88
N LEU A 494 -57.67 43.77 99.84
CA LEU A 494 -56.81 43.29 98.74
C LEU A 494 -55.41 42.90 99.22
N ALA A 495 -54.82 43.66 100.15
CA ALA A 495 -53.53 43.33 100.73
C ALA A 495 -53.57 42.03 101.55
N VAL A 496 -54.65 41.78 102.30
CA VAL A 496 -54.87 40.51 103.01
C VAL A 496 -55.05 39.37 102.02
N HIS A 497 -55.88 39.56 100.99
CA HIS A 497 -56.08 38.55 99.94
C HIS A 497 -54.77 38.19 99.23
N ALA A 498 -53.89 39.17 98.98
CA ALA A 498 -52.59 38.96 98.34
C ALA A 498 -51.61 38.11 99.17
N LEU A 499 -51.85 37.90 100.47
CA LEU A 499 -51.09 36.94 101.29
C LEU A 499 -51.40 35.48 100.94
N GLY A 500 -52.43 35.23 100.12
CA GLY A 500 -52.87 33.90 99.70
C GLY A 500 -53.19 33.03 100.90
N ASP A 501 -52.68 31.79 100.88
CA ASP A 501 -52.91 30.78 101.92
C ASP A 501 -52.38 31.18 103.31
N LYS A 502 -51.57 32.26 103.41
CA LYS A 502 -51.01 32.76 104.67
C LYS A 502 -51.86 33.84 105.35
N ALA A 503 -52.95 34.28 104.71
CA ALA A 503 -53.88 35.21 105.31
C ALA A 503 -54.60 34.58 106.51
N TYR A 504 -54.99 35.42 107.48
CA TYR A 504 -55.77 34.95 108.64
C TYR A 504 -57.14 34.37 108.25
N THR A 505 -57.65 34.74 107.07
CA THR A 505 -58.92 34.25 106.51
C THR A 505 -58.90 32.75 106.17
N ASN A 506 -57.70 32.14 106.09
CA ASN A 506 -57.53 30.71 105.86
C ASN A 506 -57.17 29.94 107.14
N HIS A 507 -57.11 30.61 108.30
CA HIS A 507 -56.85 29.94 109.57
C HIS A 507 -58.08 29.13 109.99
N PRO A 508 -57.94 27.87 110.43
CA PRO A 508 -59.09 26.99 110.75
C PRO A 508 -60.07 27.56 111.79
N ALA A 509 -59.62 28.51 112.62
CA ALA A 509 -60.47 29.18 113.62
C ALA A 509 -61.53 30.12 113.04
N PHE A 510 -61.37 30.59 111.79
CA PHE A 510 -62.37 31.44 111.12
C PHE A 510 -63.28 30.66 110.16
N ALA A 511 -62.97 29.40 109.86
CA ALA A 511 -63.78 28.54 109.01
C ALA A 511 -65.10 28.07 109.67
N GLU A 512 -65.22 28.19 111.00
CA GLU A 512 -66.42 27.75 111.75
C GLU A 512 -67.52 28.83 111.86
N ALA A 513 -67.27 30.07 111.41
CA ALA A 513 -68.22 31.18 111.61
C ALA A 513 -69.26 31.37 110.49
N GLU A 514 -69.15 30.68 109.35
CA GLU A 514 -70.12 30.77 108.22
C GLU A 514 -71.09 29.58 108.15
N GLY A 515 -71.27 28.84 109.27
CA GLY A 515 -72.07 27.60 109.34
C GLY A 515 -73.30 27.61 110.27
N ALA A 516 -73.75 28.77 110.75
CA ALA A 516 -74.98 28.95 111.53
C ALA A 516 -75.74 30.18 111.02
#